data_AF-A0A5J4L6G3-F1
#
_entry.id   AF-A0A5J4L6G3-F1
#
_cell.length_a   1.000
_cell.length_b   1.000
_cell.length_c   1.000
_cell.angle_alpha   90.00
_cell.angle_beta   90.00
_cell.angle_gamma   90.00
#
_symmetry.space_group_name_H-M   'P 1'
#
loop_
_entity.id
_entity.type
_entity.pdbx_description
1 polymer ?
#
loop_
_entity_poly.entity_id
_entity_poly.type
_entity_poly.pdbx_seq_one_letter_code
_entity_poly.pdbx_strand_id
1 'polypeptide(L)' 'MRHSKRRQETGKMLMDVVKYLLTAGFAGSLISESFNYKAAIVSIVGAISIYIIAFFTIPPEKKE' A
#
# COMPACT_ATOMS: atom_id res chain seq x y z
N MET A 1 24.58 1.85 9.73
CA MET A 1 23.64 2.09 8.60
C MET A 1 22.66 3.19 8.99
N ARG A 2 22.72 4.37 8.35
CA ARG A 2 21.87 5.54 8.65
C ARG A 2 20.38 5.12 8.62
N HIS A 3 19.68 5.19 9.75
CA HIS A 3 18.26 4.82 9.91
C HIS A 3 17.32 5.39 8.83
N SER A 4 17.68 6.51 8.22
CA SER A 4 16.97 7.14 7.10
C SER A 4 16.84 6.22 5.87
N LYS A 5 17.91 5.52 5.44
CA LYS A 5 17.84 4.61 4.28
C LYS A 5 16.90 3.44 4.50
N ARG A 6 16.92 2.86 5.72
CA ARG A 6 16.01 1.77 6.10
C ARG A 6 14.55 2.20 6.04
N ARG A 7 14.23 3.40 6.55
CA ARG A 7 12.86 3.93 6.50
C ARG A 7 12.35 4.14 5.07
N GLN A 8 13.20 4.65 4.19
CA GLN A 8 12.83 4.80 2.78
C GLN A 8 12.63 3.48 2.06
N GLU A 9 13.51 2.50 2.29
CA GLU A 9 13.35 1.17 1.70
C GLU A 9 12.08 0.48 2.20
N THR A 10 11.79 0.54 3.50
CA THR A 10 10.52 0.03 4.06
C THR A 10 9.31 0.75 3.47
N GLY A 11 9.41 2.06 3.27
CA GLY A 11 8.37 2.87 2.65
C GLY A 11 8.09 2.51 1.18
N LYS A 12 9.15 2.34 0.39
CA LYS A 12 9.04 1.85 -1.00
C LYS A 12 8.41 0.45 -1.03
N MET A 13 8.82 -0.43 -0.13
CA MET A 13 8.27 -1.78 -0.03
C MET A 13 6.77 -1.76 0.31
N LEU A 14 6.32 -0.89 1.23
CA LEU A 14 4.91 -0.71 1.58
C LEU A 14 4.07 -0.20 0.40
N MET A 15 4.62 0.72 -0.39
CA MET A 15 3.98 1.20 -1.63
C MET A 15 3.81 0.08 -2.66
N ASP A 16 4.83 -0.75 -2.83
CA ASP A 16 4.76 -1.90 -3.74
C ASP A 16 3.71 -2.93 -3.29
N VAL A 17 3.64 -3.20 -1.97
CA VAL A 17 2.60 -4.06 -1.39
C VAL A 17 1.20 -3.52 -1.66
N VAL A 18 0.97 -2.22 -1.47
CA VAL A 18 -0.32 -1.58 -1.78
C VAL A 18 -0.65 -1.71 -3.27
N LYS A 19 0.32 -1.49 -4.15
CA LYS A 19 0.14 -1.62 -5.61
C LYS A 19 -0.26 -3.04 -6.01
N TYR A 20 0.38 -4.06 -5.43
CA TYR A 20 0.02 -5.45 -5.69
C TYR A 20 -1.34 -5.81 -5.11
N LEU A 21 -1.70 -5.32 -3.92
CA LEU A 21 -3.03 -5.52 -3.34
C LEU A 21 -4.13 -4.92 -4.21
N LEU A 22 -3.94 -3.70 -4.71
CA LEU A 22 -4.88 -3.06 -5.63
C LEU A 22 -5.00 -3.84 -6.94
N THR A 23 -3.86 -4.26 -7.50
CA THR A 23 -3.84 -5.03 -8.76
C THR A 23 -4.53 -6.38 -8.60
N ALA A 24 -4.25 -7.10 -7.52
CA ALA A 24 -4.88 -8.39 -7.21
C ALA A 24 -6.39 -8.23 -6.93
N GLY A 25 -6.78 -7.17 -6.21
CA GLY A 25 -8.19 -6.85 -5.97
C GLY A 25 -8.94 -6.56 -7.26
N PHE A 26 -8.35 -5.78 -8.17
CA PHE A 26 -8.94 -5.42 -9.46
C PHE A 26 -8.97 -6.59 -10.45
N ALA A 27 -7.91 -7.41 -10.48
CA ALA A 27 -7.89 -8.64 -11.26
C ALA A 27 -8.93 -9.65 -10.73
N GLY A 28 -9.03 -9.79 -9.42
CA GLY A 28 -10.06 -10.60 -8.77
C GLY A 28 -11.48 -10.12 -9.08
N SER A 29 -11.69 -8.80 -9.20
CA SER A 29 -12.99 -8.22 -9.55
C SER A 29 -13.43 -8.48 -10.97
N LEU A 30 -12.48 -8.66 -11.88
CA LEU A 30 -12.77 -8.94 -13.28
C LEU A 30 -13.07 -10.43 -13.53
N ILE A 31 -12.62 -11.33 -12.64
CA ILE A 31 -12.72 -12.79 -12.83
C ILE A 31 -13.90 -13.39 -12.04
N SER A 32 -14.35 -12.73 -10.96
CA SER A 32 -15.41 -13.24 -10.07
C SER A 32 -16.74 -12.51 -10.29
N GLU A 33 -17.75 -13.20 -10.84
CA GLU A 33 -19.14 -12.70 -10.90
C GLU A 33 -19.76 -12.55 -9.50
N SER A 34 -19.22 -13.25 -8.50
CA SER A 34 -19.61 -13.20 -7.08
C SER A 34 -18.80 -12.17 -6.28
N PHE A 35 -18.37 -11.09 -6.91
CA PHE A 35 -17.48 -10.13 -6.28
C PHE A 35 -18.12 -9.54 -5.02
N ASN A 36 -17.61 -10.00 -3.88
CA ASN A 36 -18.13 -9.61 -2.58
C ASN A 36 -17.66 -8.18 -2.31
N TYR A 37 -18.50 -7.21 -2.65
CA TYR A 37 -18.24 -5.77 -2.47
C TYR A 37 -17.66 -5.43 -1.09
N LYS A 38 -18.02 -6.20 -0.05
CA LYS A 38 -17.46 -6.06 1.29
C LYS A 38 -15.95 -6.31 1.34
N ALA A 39 -15.46 -7.34 0.65
CA ALA A 39 -14.03 -7.65 0.56
C ALA A 39 -13.25 -6.59 -0.22
N ALA A 40 -13.86 -6.02 -1.27
CA ALA A 40 -13.28 -4.92 -2.03
C ALA A 40 -13.15 -3.64 -1.19
N ILE A 41 -14.19 -3.29 -0.43
CA ILE A 41 -14.17 -2.12 0.46
C ILE A 41 -13.10 -2.30 1.55
N VAL A 42 -13.01 -3.48 2.18
CA VAL A 42 -12.02 -3.76 3.22
C VAL A 42 -10.59 -3.68 2.68
N SER A 43 -10.34 -4.20 1.47
CA SER A 43 -9.01 -4.14 0.84
C SER A 43 -8.61 -2.70 0.47
N ILE A 44 -9.55 -1.87 0.00
CA ILE A 44 -9.30 -0.45 -0.27
C ILE A 44 -9.00 0.31 1.03
N VAL A 45 -9.79 0.11 2.08
CA VAL A 45 -9.57 0.76 3.38
C VAL A 45 -8.24 0.32 4.01
N GLY A 46 -7.88 -0.96 3.88
CA GLY A 46 -6.58 -1.48 4.29
C GLY A 46 -5.42 -0.83 3.53
N ALA A 47 -5.54 -0.72 2.21
CA ALA A 47 -4.54 -0.06 1.36
C ALA A 47 -4.35 1.42 1.73
N ILE A 48 -5.43 2.17 1.96
CA ILE A 48 -5.37 3.58 2.39
C ILE A 48 -4.70 3.70 3.77
N SER A 49 -5.02 2.82 4.71
CA SER A 49 -4.43 2.83 6.04
C SER A 49 -2.92 2.58 5.99
N ILE A 50 -2.50 1.60 5.18
CA ILE A 50 -1.09 1.28 4.94
C ILE A 50 -0.36 2.47 4.28
N TYR A 51 -1.00 3.13 3.31
CA TYR A 51 -0.45 4.31 2.65
C TYR A 51 -0.24 5.47 3.63
N ILE A 52 -1.23 5.76 4.49
CA ILE A 52 -1.14 6.81 5.52
C ILE A 52 0.00 6.48 6.51
N ILE A 53 0.07 5.24 6.99
CA ILE A 53 1.15 4.81 7.89
C ILE A 53 2.51 4.96 7.20
N ALA A 54 2.64 4.56 5.94
CA ALA A 54 3.87 4.73 5.18
C ALA A 54 4.23 6.21 5.02
N PHE A 55 3.26 7.07 4.70
CA PHE A 55 3.47 8.51 4.52
C PHE A 55 4.00 9.18 5.80
N PHE A 56 3.44 8.88 6.97
CA PHE A 56 3.91 9.43 8.24
C PHE A 56 5.18 8.76 8.77
N THR A 57 5.44 7.51 8.39
CA THR A 57 6.64 6.76 8.82
C THR A 57 7.88 7.15 8.01
N ILE A 58 7.71 7.59 6.77
CA ILE A 58 8.79 8.09 5.91
C ILE A 58 8.92 9.60 6.13
N PRO A 59 9.91 10.08 6.92
CA PRO A 59 10.15 11.52 7.00
C PRO A 59 10.49 12.04 5.58
N PRO A 60 9.97 13.21 5.18
CA PRO A 60 10.29 13.78 3.88
C PRO A 60 11.81 13.90 3.80
N GLU A 61 12.37 13.37 2.71
CA GLU A 61 13.78 13.53 2.39
C GLU A 61 14.07 15.03 2.38
N LYS A 62 14.78 15.53 3.39
CA LYS A 62 15.41 16.84 3.29
C LYS A 62 16.43 16.70 2.17
N LYS A 63 16.05 17.14 0.98
CA LYS A 63 16.98 17.41 -0.12
C LYS A 63 17.90 18.53 0.37
N GLU A 64 19.08 18.16 0.86
CA GLU A 64 20.27 19.02 0.75
C GLU A 64 20.77 18.95 -0.70
#